data_AF-A0A2B7YHV8-F1
#
_entry.id   AF-A0A2B7YHV8-F1
#
_cell.length_a   1.000
_cell.length_b   1.000
_cell.length_c   1.000
_cell.angle_alpha   90.00
_cell.angle_beta   90.00
_cell.angle_gamma   90.00
#
_symmetry.space_group_name_H-M   'P 1'
#
loop_
_entity.id
_entity.type
_entity.pdbx_description
1 polymer ?
#
loop_
_entity_poly.entity_id
_entity_poly.type
_entity_poly.pdbx_seq_one_letter_code
_entity_poly.pdbx_strand_id
1 'polypeptide(L)'
;MVNKKMTMRDYYRSFITKANKEAGVIFNASKLNSKEECEEYILNLIKNLRHKKQDNKAYIKEIENLKEEINILNNSLIAKNKEKANLKDKFEKLEAERAFYITQAKEAGEKREEAEKEKEYYKNNALYWNESFYDTDNKLTRAENLNFFFGVLVFVEAISIAMLIWK
;
A
#
# COMPACT_ATOMS: atom_id res chain seq x y z
N MET A 1 -74.24 -3.79 -43.99
CA MET A 1 -73.26 -2.87 -43.37
C MET A 1 -72.81 -1.85 -44.42
N VAL A 2 -73.08 -0.56 -44.21
CA VAL A 2 -72.60 0.50 -45.11
C VAL A 2 -71.14 0.78 -44.78
N ASN A 3 -70.21 0.35 -45.64
CA ASN A 3 -68.79 0.71 -45.53
C ASN A 3 -68.64 2.18 -45.95
N LYS A 4 -68.82 3.10 -45.00
CA LYS A 4 -68.60 4.53 -45.25
C LYS A 4 -67.09 4.75 -45.44
N LYS A 5 -66.65 5.00 -46.68
CA LYS A 5 -65.25 5.35 -46.96
C LYS A 5 -64.89 6.60 -46.15
N MET A 6 -63.95 6.45 -45.23
CA MET A 6 -63.48 7.56 -44.41
C MET A 6 -62.72 8.55 -45.31
N THR A 7 -63.12 9.81 -45.29
CA THR A 7 -62.41 10.86 -46.01
C THR A 7 -61.30 11.43 -45.13
N MET A 8 -60.25 12.02 -45.73
CA MET A 8 -59.15 12.64 -44.97
C MET A 8 -59.64 13.73 -44.00
N ARG A 9 -60.70 14.45 -44.36
CA ARG A 9 -61.39 15.39 -43.46
C ARG A 9 -61.90 14.68 -42.20
N ASP A 10 -62.57 13.54 -42.35
CA ASP A 10 -63.14 12.81 -41.21
C ASP A 10 -62.03 12.25 -40.30
N TYR A 11 -60.90 11.85 -40.88
CA TYR A 11 -59.69 11.50 -40.14
C TYR A 11 -59.14 12.69 -39.32
N TYR A 12 -58.93 13.85 -39.96
CA TYR A 12 -58.42 15.04 -39.27
C TYR A 12 -59.38 15.57 -38.21
N ARG A 13 -60.69 15.56 -38.45
CA ARG A 13 -61.69 15.92 -37.42
C ARG A 13 -61.59 15.01 -36.19
N SER A 14 -61.40 13.71 -36.41
CA SER A 14 -61.26 12.75 -35.31
C SER A 14 -59.97 12.98 -34.51
N PHE A 15 -58.86 13.29 -35.20
CA PHE A 15 -57.60 13.66 -34.57
C PHE A 15 -57.73 14.95 -33.74
N ILE A 16 -58.26 16.01 -34.34
CA ILE A 16 -58.49 17.31 -33.68
C ILE A 16 -59.37 17.16 -32.45
N THR A 17 -60.42 16.33 -32.53
CA THR A 17 -61.34 16.11 -31.39
C THR A 17 -60.64 15.45 -30.22
N LYS A 18 -59.79 14.44 -30.47
CA LYS A 18 -59.00 13.79 -29.41
C LYS A 18 -57.98 14.75 -28.80
N ALA A 19 -57.22 15.43 -29.64
CA ALA A 19 -56.20 16.39 -29.20
C ALA A 19 -56.81 17.55 -28.39
N ASN A 20 -57.95 18.11 -28.84
CA ASN A 20 -58.65 19.15 -28.11
C ASN A 20 -59.17 18.67 -26.75
N LYS A 21 -59.67 17.42 -26.66
CA LYS A 21 -60.13 16.83 -25.39
C LYS A 21 -58.99 16.67 -24.39
N GLU A 22 -57.84 16.19 -24.84
CA GLU A 22 -56.64 16.06 -24.02
C GLU A 22 -56.08 17.42 -23.58
N ALA A 23 -56.16 18.42 -24.44
CA ALA A 23 -55.71 19.79 -24.16
C ALA A 23 -56.76 20.67 -23.44
N GLY A 24 -57.95 20.15 -23.12
CA GLY A 24 -59.03 20.92 -22.46
C GLY A 24 -59.66 22.03 -23.32
N VAL A 25 -59.56 21.94 -24.64
CA VAL A 25 -60.07 22.94 -25.60
C VAL A 25 -61.51 22.62 -26.00
N ILE A 26 -62.42 23.60 -25.92
CA ILE A 26 -63.88 23.42 -26.14
C ILE A 26 -64.26 23.43 -27.65
N PHE A 27 -63.28 23.55 -28.55
CA PHE A 27 -63.55 23.66 -29.99
C PHE A 27 -64.07 22.34 -30.59
N ASN A 28 -65.22 22.40 -31.25
CA ASN A 28 -65.85 21.27 -31.93
C ASN A 28 -65.34 21.13 -33.37
N ALA A 29 -64.63 20.03 -33.65
CA ALA A 29 -64.05 19.73 -34.96
C ALA A 29 -65.11 19.53 -36.07
N SER A 30 -66.38 19.26 -35.73
CA SER A 30 -67.45 19.12 -36.73
C SER A 30 -67.73 20.42 -37.51
N LYS A 31 -67.27 21.56 -37.00
CA LYS A 31 -67.37 22.87 -37.65
C LYS A 31 -66.45 23.03 -38.88
N LEU A 32 -65.43 22.18 -39.03
CA LEU A 32 -64.43 22.27 -40.11
C LEU A 32 -64.90 21.48 -41.33
N ASN A 33 -65.44 22.12 -42.37
CA ASN A 33 -66.21 21.48 -43.44
C ASN A 33 -65.36 20.86 -44.56
N SER A 34 -64.10 21.26 -44.68
CA SER A 34 -63.16 20.78 -45.68
C SER A 34 -61.91 20.15 -45.05
N LYS A 35 -61.08 19.52 -45.89
CA LYS A 35 -59.79 18.96 -45.48
C LYS A 35 -58.83 20.11 -45.12
N GLU A 36 -58.84 21.16 -45.93
CA GLU A 36 -57.99 22.34 -45.86
C GLU A 36 -58.23 23.11 -44.55
N GLU A 37 -59.48 23.28 -44.14
CA GLU A 37 -59.83 23.90 -42.85
C GLU A 37 -59.27 23.11 -41.65
N CYS A 38 -59.24 21.77 -41.75
CA CYS A 38 -58.65 20.94 -40.71
C CYS A 38 -57.12 21.06 -40.66
N GLU A 39 -56.46 21.12 -41.82
CA GLU A 39 -55.02 21.31 -41.91
C GLU A 39 -54.60 22.68 -41.39
N GLU A 40 -55.36 23.73 -41.71
CA GLU A 40 -55.10 25.09 -41.22
C GLU A 40 -55.26 25.20 -39.69
N TYR A 41 -56.29 24.55 -39.13
CA TYR A 41 -56.47 24.47 -37.67
C TYR A 41 -55.28 23.80 -36.98
N ILE A 42 -54.82 22.65 -37.51
CA ILE A 42 -53.67 21.92 -36.98
C ILE A 42 -52.39 22.76 -37.10
N LEU A 43 -52.17 23.42 -38.25
CA LEU A 43 -51.01 24.29 -38.45
C LEU A 43 -50.98 25.47 -37.46
N ASN A 44 -52.13 26.08 -37.17
CA ASN A 44 -52.24 27.16 -36.20
C ASN A 44 -51.99 26.67 -34.77
N LEU A 45 -52.47 25.46 -34.41
CA LEU A 45 -52.11 24.83 -33.14
C LEU A 45 -50.60 24.62 -33.00
N ILE A 46 -49.95 24.07 -34.03
CA ILE A 46 -48.50 23.82 -34.04
C ILE A 46 -47.73 25.13 -33.91
N LYS A 47 -48.13 26.18 -34.64
CA LYS A 47 -47.52 27.52 -34.50
C LYS A 47 -47.66 28.06 -33.09
N ASN A 48 -48.85 27.97 -32.50
CA ASN A 48 -49.09 28.43 -31.13
C ASN A 48 -48.25 27.64 -30.10
N LEU A 49 -48.09 26.33 -30.30
CA LEU A 49 -47.24 25.48 -29.46
C LEU A 49 -45.75 25.84 -29.60
N ARG A 50 -45.27 26.11 -30.81
CA ARG A 50 -43.90 26.55 -31.08
C ARG A 50 -43.57 27.89 -30.39
N HIS A 51 -44.55 28.77 -30.25
CA HIS A 51 -44.39 30.09 -29.65
C HIS A 51 -44.73 30.13 -28.15
N LYS A 52 -45.22 29.02 -27.57
CA LYS A 52 -45.45 28.92 -26.13
C LYS A 52 -44.11 28.69 -25.44
N LYS A 53 -43.72 29.61 -24.56
CA LYS A 53 -42.48 29.51 -23.77
C LYS A 53 -42.56 28.22 -22.93
N GLN A 54 -41.67 27.26 -23.17
CA GLN A 54 -41.51 26.11 -22.29
C GLN A 54 -40.90 26.62 -20.98
N ASP A 55 -41.70 26.66 -19.91
CA ASP A 55 -41.24 27.08 -18.58
C ASP A 55 -40.38 25.98 -17.94
N ASN A 56 -39.17 25.80 -18.48
CA ASN A 56 -38.18 24.81 -18.01
C ASN A 56 -37.50 25.23 -16.70
N LYS A 57 -38.07 26.19 -15.96
CA LYS A 57 -37.51 26.76 -14.73
C LYS A 57 -37.28 25.71 -13.64
N ALA A 58 -38.17 24.73 -13.53
CA ALA A 58 -38.01 23.61 -12.60
C ALA A 58 -36.79 22.76 -12.95
N TYR A 59 -36.65 22.38 -14.23
CA TYR A 59 -35.50 21.60 -14.71
C TYR A 59 -34.18 22.35 -14.58
N ILE A 60 -34.16 23.66 -14.84
CA ILE A 60 -32.94 24.47 -14.66
C ILE A 60 -32.50 24.47 -13.20
N LYS A 61 -33.45 24.64 -12.27
CA LYS A 61 -33.16 24.62 -10.83
C LYS A 61 -32.62 23.25 -10.37
N GLU A 62 -33.19 22.17 -10.90
CA GLU A 62 -32.71 20.81 -10.61
C GLU A 62 -31.30 20.58 -11.16
N ILE A 63 -31.01 21.05 -12.38
CA ILE A 63 -29.68 20.99 -12.98
C ILE A 63 -28.65 21.79 -12.16
N GLU A 64 -29.02 22.98 -11.66
CA GLU A 64 -28.13 23.79 -10.81
C GLU A 64 -27.82 23.10 -9.49
N ASN A 65 -28.83 22.54 -8.82
CA ASN A 65 -28.63 21.77 -7.59
C ASN A 65 -27.73 20.55 -7.82
N LEU A 66 -27.97 19.78 -8.89
CA LEU A 66 -27.14 18.62 -9.23
C LEU A 66 -25.70 19.01 -9.53
N LYS A 67 -25.45 20.15 -10.18
CA LYS A 67 -24.09 20.67 -10.40
C LYS A 67 -23.40 21.00 -9.08
N GLU A 68 -24.12 21.58 -8.13
CA GLU A 68 -23.57 21.90 -6.81
C GLU A 68 -23.23 20.64 -6.02
N GLU A 69 -24.11 19.63 -6.01
CA GLU A 69 -23.84 18.33 -5.40
C GLU A 69 -22.62 17.63 -6.01
N ILE A 70 -22.51 17.62 -7.34
CA ILE A 70 -21.34 17.07 -8.05
C ILE A 70 -20.06 17.81 -7.64
N ASN A 71 -20.11 19.14 -7.51
CA ASN A 71 -18.95 19.94 -7.12
C ASN A 71 -18.49 19.63 -5.68
N ILE A 72 -19.42 19.50 -4.75
CA ILE A 72 -19.13 19.10 -3.35
C ILE A 72 -18.49 17.70 -3.32
N LEU A 73 -19.08 16.75 -4.04
CA LEU A 73 -18.56 15.39 -4.15
C LEU A 73 -17.15 15.35 -4.72
N ASN A 74 -16.88 16.13 -5.77
CA ASN A 74 -15.57 16.16 -6.41
C ASN A 74 -14.50 16.77 -5.49
N ASN A 75 -14.82 17.85 -4.78
CA ASN A 75 -13.91 18.46 -3.79
C ASN A 75 -13.59 17.49 -2.64
N SER A 76 -14.59 16.77 -2.14
CA SER A 76 -14.41 15.72 -1.12
C SER A 76 -13.52 14.60 -1.61
N LEU A 77 -13.71 14.16 -2.87
CA LEU A 77 -12.87 13.12 -3.49
C LEU A 77 -11.42 13.59 -3.63
N ILE A 78 -11.19 14.83 -4.07
CA ILE A 78 -9.84 15.42 -4.18
C ILE A 78 -9.17 15.47 -2.80
N ALA A 79 -9.87 15.89 -1.75
CA ALA A 79 -9.34 15.92 -0.38
C ALA A 79 -8.93 14.52 0.09
N LYS A 80 -9.81 13.51 -0.06
CA LYS A 80 -9.50 12.11 0.29
C LYS A 80 -8.31 11.54 -0.47
N ASN A 81 -8.19 11.88 -1.76
CA ASN A 81 -7.06 11.42 -2.57
C ASN A 81 -5.73 12.03 -2.11
N LYS A 82 -5.72 13.31 -1.71
CA LYS A 82 -4.52 13.94 -1.12
C LYS A 82 -4.14 13.31 0.22
N GLU A 83 -5.11 13.03 1.09
CA GLU A 83 -4.86 12.33 2.35
C GLU A 83 -4.27 10.94 2.13
N LYS A 84 -4.82 10.19 1.16
CA LYS A 84 -4.31 8.86 0.79
C LYS A 84 -2.88 8.92 0.26
N ALA A 85 -2.54 9.91 -0.56
CA ALA A 85 -1.18 10.12 -1.04
C ALA A 85 -0.20 10.42 0.11
N ASN A 86 -0.57 11.34 1.02
CA ASN A 86 0.23 11.67 2.19
C ASN A 86 0.44 10.47 3.13
N LEU A 87 -0.57 9.61 3.28
CA LEU A 87 -0.47 8.38 4.07
C LEU A 87 0.48 7.37 3.41
N LYS A 88 0.44 7.26 2.08
CA LYS A 88 1.33 6.39 1.32
C LYS A 88 2.80 6.79 1.51
N ASP A 89 3.12 8.07 1.35
CA ASP A 89 4.49 8.58 1.54
C ASP A 89 5.01 8.34 2.97
N LYS A 90 4.14 8.53 3.98
CA LYS A 90 4.48 8.23 5.38
C LYS A 90 4.76 6.74 5.60
N PHE A 91 3.97 5.87 4.97
CA PHE A 91 4.16 4.43 5.08
C PHE A 91 5.48 3.99 4.44
N GLU A 92 5.77 4.46 3.22
CA GLU A 92 7.03 4.15 2.53
C GLU A 92 8.25 4.61 3.33
N LYS A 93 8.18 5.80 3.94
CA LYS A 93 9.24 6.30 4.84
C LYS A 93 9.42 5.40 6.08
N LEU A 94 8.33 5.00 6.73
CA LEU A 94 8.38 4.12 7.90
C LEU A 94 8.93 2.73 7.54
N GLU A 95 8.59 2.20 6.37
CA GLU A 95 9.09 0.91 5.90
C GLU A 95 10.59 0.96 5.61
N ALA A 96 11.08 2.06 5.02
CA ALA A 96 12.51 2.30 4.82
C ALA A 96 13.27 2.42 6.16
N GLU A 97 12.75 3.17 7.13
CA GLU A 97 13.33 3.28 8.47
C GLU A 97 13.36 1.92 9.19
N ARG A 98 12.26 1.16 9.12
CA ARG A 98 12.19 -0.20 9.70
C ARG A 98 13.23 -1.12 9.07
N ALA A 99 13.35 -1.13 7.74
CA ALA A 99 14.35 -1.94 7.04
C ALA A 99 15.78 -1.55 7.45
N PHE A 100 16.06 -0.25 7.57
CA PHE A 100 17.35 0.26 8.03
C PHE A 100 17.73 -0.23 9.43
N TYR A 101 16.82 -0.13 10.41
CA TYR A 101 17.09 -0.61 11.77
C TYR A 101 17.28 -2.13 11.84
N ILE A 102 16.52 -2.89 11.04
CA ILE A 102 16.70 -4.35 10.95
C ILE A 102 18.10 -4.68 10.44
N THR A 103 18.55 -3.99 9.39
CA THR A 103 19.91 -4.18 8.85
C THR A 103 20.98 -3.85 9.87
N GLN A 104 20.87 -2.71 10.56
CA GLN A 104 21.83 -2.34 11.61
C GLN A 104 21.88 -3.35 12.75
N ALA A 105 20.72 -3.84 13.20
CA ALA A 105 20.65 -4.84 14.25
C ALA A 105 21.31 -6.17 13.81
N LYS A 106 21.12 -6.55 12.55
CA LYS A 106 21.75 -7.74 11.97
C LYS A 106 23.27 -7.59 11.89
N GLU A 107 23.77 -6.49 11.33
CA GLU A 107 25.21 -6.20 11.24
C GLU A 107 25.87 -6.13 12.62
N ALA A 108 25.19 -5.52 13.61
CA ALA A 108 25.68 -5.48 14.98
C ALA A 108 25.73 -6.87 15.62
N GLY A 109 24.77 -7.74 15.31
CA GLY A 109 24.77 -9.14 15.73
C GLY A 109 25.93 -9.93 15.14
N GLU A 110 26.15 -9.81 13.83
CA GLU A 110 27.26 -10.47 13.13
C GLU A 110 28.64 -10.03 13.67
N LYS A 111 28.83 -8.72 13.89
CA LYS A 111 30.07 -8.19 14.51
C LYS A 111 30.30 -8.69 15.92
N ARG A 112 29.23 -8.87 16.71
CA ARG A 112 29.34 -9.43 18.07
C ARG A 112 29.74 -10.90 18.02
N GLU A 113 29.14 -11.68 17.14
CA GLU A 113 29.48 -13.09 16.96
C GLU A 113 30.94 -13.27 16.52
N GLU A 114 31.42 -12.44 15.60
CA GLU A 114 32.82 -12.44 15.15
C GLU A 114 33.78 -12.08 16.30
N ALA A 115 33.47 -11.02 17.05
CA ALA A 115 34.26 -10.61 18.20
C ALA A 115 34.27 -11.67 19.33
N GLU A 116 33.17 -12.38 19.54
CA GLU A 116 33.10 -13.49 20.49
C GLU A 116 33.96 -14.67 20.07
N LYS A 117 33.91 -15.06 18.78
CA LYS A 117 34.77 -16.11 18.23
C LYS A 117 36.26 -15.75 18.34
N GLU A 118 36.62 -14.51 18.03
CA GLU A 118 38.00 -14.03 18.13
C GLU A 118 38.46 -14.03 19.60
N LYS A 119 37.63 -13.52 20.51
CA LYS A 119 37.90 -13.55 21.95
C LYS A 119 38.09 -14.98 22.47
N GLU A 120 37.23 -15.90 22.06
CA GLU A 120 37.31 -17.30 22.45
C GLU A 120 38.59 -17.96 21.90
N TYR A 121 38.94 -17.69 20.65
CA TYR A 121 40.18 -18.15 20.03
C TYR A 121 41.43 -17.72 20.82
N TYR A 122 41.56 -16.42 21.12
CA TYR A 122 42.69 -15.92 21.89
C TYR A 122 42.71 -16.45 23.33
N LYS A 123 41.54 -16.58 23.96
CA LYS A 123 41.43 -17.16 25.31
C LYS A 123 41.91 -18.61 25.32
N ASN A 124 41.48 -19.42 24.36
CA ASN A 124 41.87 -20.82 24.26
C ASN A 124 43.37 -20.96 23.99
N ASN A 125 43.92 -20.13 23.10
CA ASN A 125 45.36 -20.08 22.89
C ASN A 125 46.09 -19.70 24.18
N ALA A 126 45.70 -18.61 24.86
CA ALA A 126 46.34 -18.18 26.09
C ALA A 126 46.34 -19.28 27.17
N LEU A 127 45.21 -19.99 27.33
CA LEU A 127 45.11 -21.15 28.23
C LEU A 127 46.09 -22.27 27.81
N TYR A 128 46.14 -22.62 26.53
CA TYR A 128 47.06 -23.64 26.02
C TYR A 128 48.54 -23.28 26.26
N TRP A 129 48.93 -22.05 25.96
CA TRP A 129 50.29 -21.56 26.20
C TRP A 129 50.65 -21.57 27.69
N ASN A 130 49.71 -21.17 28.54
CA ASN A 130 49.90 -21.19 29.99
C ASN A 130 50.08 -22.61 30.52
N GLU A 131 49.21 -23.54 30.11
CA GLU A 131 49.32 -24.96 30.48
C GLU A 131 50.63 -25.58 29.98
N SER A 132 51.00 -25.31 28.73
CA SER A 132 52.26 -25.80 28.13
C SER A 132 53.50 -25.25 28.83
N PHE A 133 53.48 -23.97 29.23
CA PHE A 133 54.57 -23.35 29.99
C PHE A 133 54.75 -24.05 31.34
N TYR A 134 53.68 -24.20 32.12
CA TYR A 134 53.77 -24.87 33.42
C TYR A 134 54.17 -26.35 33.31
N ASP A 135 53.71 -27.08 32.29
CA ASP A 135 54.16 -28.46 32.06
C ASP A 135 55.66 -28.52 31.72
N THR A 136 56.13 -27.62 30.85
CA THR A 136 57.55 -27.55 30.47
C THR A 136 58.43 -27.13 31.64
N ASP A 137 58.02 -26.10 32.38
CA ASP A 137 58.73 -25.58 33.56
C ASP A 137 58.82 -26.63 34.68
N ASN A 138 57.72 -27.35 34.94
CA ASN A 138 57.71 -28.46 35.89
C ASN A 138 58.65 -29.60 35.47
N LYS A 139 58.67 -29.96 34.18
CA LYS A 139 59.58 -30.97 33.64
C LYS A 139 61.04 -30.54 33.76
N LEU A 140 61.33 -29.28 33.45
CA LEU A 140 62.68 -28.70 33.49
C LEU A 140 63.19 -28.62 34.94
N THR A 141 62.37 -28.10 35.85
CA THR A 141 62.65 -28.09 37.30
C THR A 141 62.89 -29.49 37.84
N ARG A 142 62.11 -30.49 37.42
CA ARG A 142 62.32 -31.89 37.83
C ARG A 142 63.64 -32.45 37.29
N ALA A 143 64.01 -32.14 36.06
CA ALA A 143 65.26 -32.56 35.44
C ALA A 143 66.48 -31.91 36.13
N GLU A 144 66.40 -30.62 36.42
CA GLU A 144 67.45 -29.88 37.16
C GLU A 144 67.66 -30.46 38.57
N ASN A 145 66.57 -30.71 39.30
CA ASN A 145 66.64 -31.33 40.62
C ASN A 145 67.32 -32.70 40.57
N LEU A 146 66.95 -33.57 39.61
CA LEU A 146 67.59 -34.87 39.43
C LEU A 146 69.08 -34.74 39.11
N ASN A 147 69.45 -33.82 38.21
CA ASN A 147 70.84 -33.58 37.85
C ASN A 147 71.67 -33.09 39.05
N PHE A 148 71.09 -32.21 39.88
CA PHE A 148 71.70 -31.77 41.14
C PHE A 148 71.93 -32.94 42.12
N PHE A 149 70.93 -33.81 42.31
CA PHE A 149 71.07 -35.01 43.16
C PHE A 149 72.20 -35.92 42.70
N PHE A 150 72.30 -36.22 41.39
CA PHE A 150 73.40 -37.03 40.86
C PHE A 150 74.76 -36.33 40.98
N GLY A 151 74.81 -35.02 40.80
CA GLY A 151 76.04 -34.24 41.03
C GLY A 151 76.55 -34.35 42.46
N VAL A 152 75.66 -34.24 43.46
CA VAL A 152 76.00 -34.44 44.87
C VAL A 152 76.46 -35.88 45.13
N LEU A 153 75.77 -36.88 44.57
CA LEU A 153 76.13 -38.29 44.72
C LEU A 153 77.57 -38.57 44.24
N VAL A 154 77.89 -38.13 43.01
CA VAL A 154 79.23 -38.29 42.42
C VAL A 154 80.30 -37.60 43.28
N PHE A 155 79.99 -36.43 43.84
CA PHE A 155 80.92 -35.71 44.72
C PHE A 155 81.19 -36.47 46.02
N VAL A 156 80.14 -37.03 46.64
CA VAL A 156 80.26 -37.86 47.85
C VAL A 156 81.05 -39.14 47.57
N GLU A 157 80.79 -39.81 46.45
CA GLU A 157 81.55 -40.99 46.01
C GLU A 157 83.02 -40.65 45.77
N ALA A 158 83.32 -39.55 45.07
CA ALA A 158 84.68 -39.11 44.81
C ALA A 158 85.45 -38.81 46.11
N ILE A 159 84.82 -38.14 47.08
CA ILE A 159 85.39 -37.92 48.41
C ILE A 159 85.65 -39.25 49.13
N SER A 160 84.71 -40.19 49.07
CA SER A 160 84.84 -41.49 49.74
C SER A 160 86.00 -42.31 49.16
N ILE A 161 86.15 -42.31 47.83
CA ILE A 161 87.28 -42.94 47.13
C ILE A 161 88.59 -42.24 47.51
N ALA A 162 88.64 -40.91 47.52
CA ALA A 162 89.84 -40.16 47.91
C ALA A 162 90.26 -40.47 49.36
N MET A 163 89.30 -40.55 50.30
CA MET A 163 89.56 -40.96 51.68
C MET A 163 90.07 -42.40 51.78
N LEU A 164 89.57 -43.32 50.95
CA LEU A 164 90.06 -44.71 50.91
C LEU A 164 91.49 -44.82 50.35
N ILE A 165 91.86 -43.98 49.37
CA ILE A 165 93.21 -43.91 48.81
C ILE A 165 94.21 -43.27 49.79
N TRP A 166 93.74 -42.39 50.68
CA TRP A 166 94.58 -41.68 51.65
C TRP A 166 94.94 -42.53 52.91
N LYS A 167 94.63 -43.83 52.89
CA LYS A 167 94.94 -44.78 53.96
C LYS A 167 95.96 -45.81 53.48
#